data_AF-A0AAD6T025-F1
#
_entry.id   AF-A0AAD6T025-F1
#
_cell.length_a   1.000
_cell.length_b   1.000
_cell.length_c   1.000
_cell.angle_alpha   90.00
_cell.angle_beta   90.00
_cell.angle_gamma   90.00
#
_symmetry.space_group_name_H-M   'P 1'
#
loop_
_entity.id
_entity.type
_entity.pdbx_description
1 polymer ?
#
loop_
_entity_poly.entity_id
_entity_poly.type
_entity_poly.pdbx_seq_one_letter_code
_entity_poly.pdbx_strand_id
1 'polypeptide(L)' 'MYPDPYAFKPERFLLNGKPNPAVRSPDAVFGFGRRICPGRHMGTSSVWIAIASILATLTSRRRSEMMEG' A
#
# COMPACT_ATOMS: atom_id res chain seq x y z
N MET A 1 -13.52 13.01 -3.59
CA MET A 1 -13.54 11.57 -3.96
C MET A 1 -12.41 11.34 -4.95
N TYR A 2 -11.73 10.19 -4.95
CA TYR A 2 -10.62 9.94 -5.89
C TYR A 2 -11.14 9.69 -7.31
N PRO A 3 -10.44 10.17 -8.35
CA PRO A 3 -10.65 9.71 -9.72
C PRO A 3 -10.33 8.21 -9.83
N ASP A 4 -11.19 7.46 -10.51
CA ASP A 4 -11.15 6.00 -10.66
C ASP A 4 -10.90 5.26 -9.34
N PRO A 5 -11.83 5.34 -8.37
CA PRO A 5 -11.59 4.85 -7.01
C PRO A 5 -11.43 3.33 -6.92
N TYR A 6 -11.96 2.59 -7.90
CA TYR A 6 -11.87 1.12 -7.97
C TYR A 6 -10.60 0.63 -8.67
N ALA A 7 -9.84 1.52 -9.32
CA ALA A 7 -8.60 1.15 -9.97
C ALA A 7 -7.43 1.15 -8.96
N PHE A 8 -6.68 0.06 -8.90
CA PHE A 8 -5.45 -0.02 -8.14
C PHE A 8 -4.36 0.81 -8.83
N LYS A 9 -4.12 2.03 -8.33
CA LYS A 9 -3.16 3.01 -8.88
C LYS A 9 -2.23 3.52 -7.75
N PRO A 10 -1.18 2.77 -7.34
CA PRO A 10 -0.27 3.18 -6.26
C PRO A 10 0.38 4.54 -6.47
N GLU A 11 0.63 4.91 -7.72
CA GLU A 11 1.28 6.15 -8.13
C GLU A 11 0.49 7.39 -7.70
N ARG A 12 -0.81 7.27 -7.41
CA ARG A 12 -1.64 8.39 -6.94
C ARG A 12 -1.10 9.04 -5.66
N PHE A 13 -0.39 8.28 -4.84
CA PHE A 13 0.20 8.75 -3.59
C PHE A 13 1.55 9.45 -3.79
N LEU A 14 2.06 9.49 -5.03
CA LEU A 14 3.35 10.07 -5.39
C LEU A 14 3.19 11.20 -6.40
N LEU A 15 3.97 12.27 -6.22
CA LEU A 15 4.15 13.37 -7.14
C LEU A 15 5.66 13.60 -7.27
N ASN A 16 6.23 13.32 -8.45
CA ASN A 16 7.67 13.43 -8.70
C ASN A 16 8.53 12.65 -7.68
N GLY A 17 8.11 11.43 -7.33
CA GLY A 17 8.80 10.57 -6.36
C GLY A 17 8.65 10.99 -4.90
N LYS A 18 7.91 12.06 -4.60
CA LYS A 18 7.60 12.53 -3.24
C LYS A 18 6.14 12.28 -2.91
N PRO A 19 5.74 12.25 -1.62
CA PRO A 19 4.33 12.19 -1.25
C PRO A 19 3.52 13.29 -1.94
N ASN A 20 2.43 12.91 -2.60
CA ASN A 20 1.56 13.86 -3.30
C ASN A 20 0.70 14.65 -2.29
N PRO A 21 0.86 15.98 -2.15
CA PRO A 21 0.09 16.77 -1.18
C PRO A 21 -1.38 16.94 -1.58
N ALA A 22 -1.74 16.67 -2.84
CA ALA A 22 -3.12 16.79 -3.32
C ALA A 22 -4.01 15.61 -2.94
N VAL A 23 -3.44 14.52 -2.40
CA VAL A 23 -4.19 13.36 -1.93
C VAL A 23 -4.15 13.26 -0.40
N ARG A 24 -5.16 12.60 0.16
CA ARG A 24 -5.22 12.38 1.60
C ARG A 24 -4.12 11.40 2.01
N SER A 25 -3.50 11.66 3.16
CA SER A 25 -2.53 10.74 3.76
C SER A 25 -3.11 9.31 3.83
N PRO A 26 -2.33 8.28 3.44
CA PRO A 26 -2.71 6.89 3.61
C PRO A 26 -3.09 6.52 5.04
N ASP A 27 -2.54 7.22 6.04
CA ASP A 27 -2.82 7.01 7.47
C ASP A 27 -4.30 7.24 7.83
N ALA A 28 -5.06 7.93 6.97
CA ALA A 28 -6.51 8.08 7.11
C ALA A 28 -7.25 6.73 7.24
N VAL A 29 -6.68 5.63 6.75
CA VAL A 29 -7.23 4.26 6.91
C VAL A 29 -7.35 3.86 8.39
N PHE A 30 -6.54 4.45 9.26
CA PHE A 30 -6.53 4.18 10.71
C PHE A 30 -7.48 5.09 11.51
N GLY A 31 -8.25 5.95 10.84
CA GLY A 31 -9.14 6.91 11.48
C GLY A 31 -8.44 8.21 11.89
N PHE A 32 -9.11 9.01 12.72
CA PHE A 32 -8.68 10.38 13.05
C PHE A 32 -8.91 10.73 14.53
N GLY A 33 -8.19 11.77 14.99
CA GLY A 33 -8.40 12.38 16.30
C GLY A 33 -8.07 11.47 17.48
N ARG A 34 -8.78 11.65 18.60
CA ARG A 34 -8.52 10.96 19.88
C ARG A 34 -8.76 9.43 19.85
N ARG A 35 -9.35 8.91 18.77
CA ARG A 35 -9.68 7.49 18.58
C ARG A 35 -9.00 6.88 17.35
N ILE A 36 -7.99 7.56 16.80
CA ILE A 36 -7.13 6.98 15.77
C ILE A 36 -6.54 5.66 16.27
N CYS A 37 -6.41 4.66 15.38
CA CYS A 37 -5.89 3.35 15.75
C CYS A 37 -4.55 3.49 16.48
N PRO A 38 -4.42 3.02 17.74
CA PRO A 38 -3.17 3.09 18.49
C PRO A 38 -2.10 2.18 17.87
N GLY A 39 -2.53 1.09 17.21
CA GLY A 39 -1.66 0.15 16.52
C GLY A 39 -1.19 0.58 15.13
N ARG A 40 -1.51 1.78 14.65
CA ARG A 40 -1.20 2.22 13.25
C ARG A 40 0.28 2.07 12.89
N HIS A 41 1.18 2.41 13.82
CA HIS A 41 2.62 2.36 13.57
C HIS A 41 3.11 0.92 13.47
N MET A 42 2.65 0.05 14.38
CA MET A 42 2.93 -1.38 14.31
C MET A 42 2.36 -1.99 13.04
N GLY A 43 1.10 -1.68 12.68
CA GLY A 43 0.45 -2.19 11.48
C GLY A 43 1.20 -1.84 10.20
N THR A 44 1.56 -0.56 10.03
CA THR A 44 2.35 -0.12 8.86
C THR A 44 3.71 -0.81 8.81
N SER A 45 4.45 -0.88 9.92
CA SER A 45 5.75 -1.54 9.96
C SER A 45 5.67 -3.04 9.67
N SER A 46 4.67 -3.73 10.22
CA SER A 46 4.48 -5.17 9.99
C SER A 46 4.20 -5.48 8.52
N VAL A 47 3.32 -4.70 7.86
CA VAL A 47 3.03 -4.87 6.43
C VAL A 47 4.27 -4.57 5.58
N TRP A 48 5.01 -3.51 5.93
CA TRP A 48 6.24 -3.15 5.23
C TRP A 48 7.29 -4.27 5.28
N ILE A 49 7.55 -4.81 6.47
CA ILE A 49 8.51 -5.90 6.67
C ILE A 49 8.06 -7.17 5.94
N ALA A 50 6.76 -7.49 5.97
CA ALA A 50 6.23 -8.66 5.29
C ALA A 50 6.44 -8.56 3.77
N ILE A 51 6.08 -7.41 3.17
CA ILE A 51 6.27 -7.17 1.73
C ILE A 51 7.75 -7.23 1.35
N ALA A 52 8.62 -6.54 2.10
CA ALA A 52 10.06 -6.52 1.84
C ALA A 52 10.67 -7.93 1.93
N SER A 53 10.30 -8.69 2.96
CA SER A 53 10.77 -10.08 3.15
C SER A 53 10.33 -10.99 2.02
N ILE A 54 9.05 -10.91 1.62
CA ILE A 54 8.50 -11.70 0.51
C ILE A 54 9.26 -11.39 -0.77
N LEU A 55 9.46 -10.12 -1.10
CA LEU A 55 10.15 -9.72 -2.33
C LEU A 55 11.64 -10.09 -2.32
N ALA A 56 12.29 -10.06 -1.17
CA ALA A 56 13.71 -10.37 -1.03
C ALA A 56 14.02 -11.88 -1.10
N THR A 57 13.05 -12.73 -0.72
CA THR A 57 13.30 -14.17 -0.54
C THR A 57 12.51 -15.06 -1.50
N LEU A 58 11.41 -14.56 -2.07
CA LEU A 58 10.51 -15.31 -2.95
C LEU A 58 10.38 -14.62 -4.31
N THR A 59 10.20 -15.41 -5.36
CA THR A 59 9.75 -14.93 -6.66
C THR A 59 8.28 -15.32 -6.83
N SER A 60 7.39 -14.33 -6.93
CA SER A 60 5.96 -14.57 -7.14
C SER A 60 5.67 -14.69 -8.63
N ARG A 61 4.87 -15.68 -9.00
CA ARG A 61 4.41 -15.95 -10.38
C ARG A 61 2.90 -16.13 -10.33
N ARG A 62 2.17 -15.65 -11.34
CA ARG A 62 0.74 -15.93 -11.43
C ARG A 62 0.56 -17.37 -11.90
N ARG A 63 -0.34 -18.13 -11.25
CA ARG A 63 -0.58 -19.53 -11.62
C ARG A 63 -1.02 -19.70 -13.08
N SER A 64 -1.79 -18.76 -13.61
CA SER A 64 -2.20 -18.76 -15.02
C SER A 64 -1.02 -18.76 -15.98
N GLU A 65 0.12 -18.17 -15.59
CA GLU A 65 1.34 -18.08 -16.40
C GLU A 65 2.22 -19.34 -16.32
N MET A 66 1.83 -20.35 -15.52
CA MET A 66 2.53 -21.64 -15.41
C MET A 66 1.95 -22.74 -16.29
N MET A 67 0.73 -22.59 -16.82
CA MET A 67 0.04 -23.62 -17.62
C MET A 67 0.17 -23.42 -19.14
N GLU A 68 0.93 -22.40 -19.58
CA GLU A 68 1.17 -22.07 -20.99
C GLU A 68 2.62 -22.38 -21.44
N GLY A 69 3.41 -23.05 -20.59
CA GLY A 69 4.80 -23.44 -20.85
C GLY A 69 4.98 -24.94 -21.03
#